data_AF-A0A838IWU1-F1
#
_entry.id   AF-A0A838IWU1-F1
#
_cell.length_a   1.000
_cell.length_b   1.000
_cell.length_c   1.000
_cell.angle_alpha   90.00
_cell.angle_beta   90.00
_cell.angle_gamma   90.00
#
_symmetry.space_group_name_H-M   'P 1'
#
loop_
_entity.id
_entity.type
_entity.pdbx_description
1 polymer ?
#
loop_
_entity_poly.entity_id
_entity_poly.type
_entity_poly.pdbx_seq_one_letter_code
_entity_poly.pdbx_strand_id
1 'polypeptide(L)'
;TMTTNGMGRGLPLAGDNRDNWQFMRDRLADPLLHPSPEQIEFTAQVFQEFLSIRRDAPLLRLRSANDIEERLHFHDTGPDGTPGVIVMELRDRSPLEPLDADIDAMMIVFNATGRRVSIVVPDAIGRTFVVHEVQAGGVDAEWLRGAFVATANGRVSVPAFSTVVFVEPGAR
;
A
#
# COMPACT_ATOMS: atom_id res chain seq x y z
N THR A 1 -8.37 24.78 5.12
CA THR A 1 -9.67 24.17 5.48
C THR A 1 -9.87 22.97 4.58
N MET A 2 -10.21 21.80 5.10
CA MET A 2 -10.42 20.57 4.32
C MET A 2 -11.73 20.60 3.52
N THR A 3 -12.03 21.74 2.88
CA THR A 3 -13.37 22.04 2.32
C THR A 3 -13.44 21.86 0.82
N THR A 4 -12.32 21.92 0.10
CA THR A 4 -12.24 21.71 -1.36
C THR A 4 -10.80 21.39 -1.73
N ASN A 5 -10.60 20.55 -2.75
CA ASN A 5 -9.28 20.22 -3.31
C ASN A 5 -8.91 21.08 -4.55
N GLY A 6 -9.79 22.00 -4.98
CA GLY A 6 -9.58 22.83 -6.16
C GLY A 6 -10.11 22.26 -7.48
N MET A 7 -10.73 21.08 -7.50
CA MET A 7 -11.36 20.48 -8.68
C MET A 7 -12.49 21.38 -9.22
N GLY A 8 -12.65 21.40 -10.55
CA GLY A 8 -13.80 22.04 -11.22
C GLY A 8 -13.86 23.57 -11.18
N ARG A 9 -12.75 24.28 -10.91
CA ARG A 9 -12.69 25.77 -10.91
C ARG A 9 -12.58 26.41 -12.30
N GLY A 10 -13.13 25.74 -13.31
CA GLY A 10 -13.01 26.12 -14.72
C GLY A 10 -11.86 25.43 -15.43
N LEU A 11 -11.77 25.65 -16.74
CA LEU A 11 -10.70 25.09 -17.57
C LEU A 11 -9.35 25.73 -17.22
N PRO A 12 -8.26 24.95 -17.22
CA PRO A 12 -6.91 25.49 -17.02
C PRO A 12 -6.51 26.41 -18.18
N LEU A 13 -5.48 27.24 -17.96
CA LEU A 13 -5.01 28.24 -18.93
C LEU A 13 -4.71 27.62 -20.30
N ALA A 14 -5.13 28.33 -21.36
CA ALA A 14 -5.13 27.82 -22.73
C ALA A 14 -3.74 27.49 -23.28
N GLY A 15 -2.69 28.21 -22.82
CA GLY A 15 -1.34 28.11 -23.38
C GLY A 15 -0.84 26.67 -23.50
N ASP A 16 -1.06 25.88 -22.44
CA ASP A 16 -0.58 24.49 -22.38
C ASP A 16 -1.71 23.46 -22.42
N ASN A 17 -2.97 23.89 -22.31
CA ASN A 17 -4.09 22.96 -22.03
C ASN A 17 -5.21 22.97 -23.07
N ARG A 18 -5.20 23.90 -24.04
CA ARG A 18 -6.33 24.09 -24.96
C ARG A 18 -6.74 22.80 -25.67
N ASP A 19 -5.77 22.04 -26.16
CA ASP A 19 -6.02 20.81 -26.91
C ASP A 19 -6.69 19.73 -26.04
N ASN A 20 -6.52 19.80 -24.72
CA ASN A 20 -7.14 18.88 -23.77
C ASN A 20 -8.49 19.38 -23.23
N TRP A 21 -8.91 20.59 -23.55
CA TRP A 21 -10.14 21.16 -22.99
C TRP A 21 -11.40 20.36 -23.32
N GLN A 22 -11.47 19.74 -24.50
CA GLN A 22 -12.60 18.89 -24.86
C GLN A 22 -12.71 17.69 -23.91
N PHE A 23 -11.59 17.08 -23.55
CA PHE A 23 -11.54 15.95 -22.61
C PHE A 23 -11.82 16.38 -21.16
N MET A 24 -11.33 17.56 -20.76
CA MET A 24 -11.45 18.07 -19.38
C MET A 24 -12.84 18.59 -19.05
N ARG A 25 -13.54 19.21 -20.02
CA ARG A 25 -14.79 19.96 -19.79
C ARG A 25 -15.82 19.14 -19.02
N ASP A 26 -16.13 17.94 -19.50
CA ASP A 26 -17.19 17.11 -18.92
C ASP A 26 -16.80 16.59 -17.53
N ARG A 27 -15.52 16.25 -17.33
CA ARG A 27 -14.99 15.77 -16.03
C ARG A 27 -14.96 16.86 -14.97
N LEU A 28 -14.60 18.09 -15.35
CA LEU A 28 -14.59 19.22 -14.42
C LEU A 28 -16.00 19.60 -13.96
N ALA A 29 -17.02 19.34 -14.79
CA ALA A 29 -18.42 19.60 -14.50
C ALA A 29 -19.11 18.45 -13.73
N ASP A 30 -18.55 17.23 -13.75
CA ASP A 30 -19.16 16.06 -13.11
C ASP A 30 -19.03 16.12 -11.57
N PRO A 31 -20.14 16.29 -10.82
CA PRO A 31 -20.09 16.39 -9.36
C PRO A 31 -19.58 15.11 -8.67
N LEU A 32 -19.64 13.95 -9.32
CA LEU A 32 -19.09 12.70 -8.77
C LEU A 32 -17.56 12.72 -8.68
N LEU A 33 -16.90 13.62 -9.42
CA LEU A 33 -15.45 13.79 -9.40
C LEU A 33 -14.98 14.88 -8.43
N HIS A 34 -15.90 15.48 -7.65
CA HIS A 34 -15.58 16.51 -6.65
C HIS A 34 -15.53 15.87 -5.26
N PRO A 35 -14.35 15.79 -4.62
CA PRO A 35 -14.25 15.18 -3.29
C PRO A 35 -15.00 15.99 -2.24
N SER A 36 -15.73 15.30 -1.38
CA SER A 36 -16.35 15.92 -0.20
C SER A 36 -15.28 16.27 0.86
N PRO A 37 -15.59 17.17 1.81
CA PRO A 37 -14.70 17.46 2.94
C PRO A 37 -14.29 16.19 3.70
N GLU A 38 -15.22 15.26 3.90
CA GLU A 38 -14.98 13.98 4.57
C GLU A 38 -14.00 13.11 3.79
N GLN A 39 -14.10 13.06 2.45
CA GLN A 39 -13.16 12.32 1.61
C GLN A 39 -11.74 12.94 1.64
N ILE A 40 -11.66 14.27 1.70
CA ILE A 40 -10.38 14.98 1.82
C ILE A 40 -9.73 14.68 3.18
N GLU A 41 -10.50 14.74 4.26
CA GLU A 41 -10.03 14.43 5.61
C GLU A 41 -9.61 12.96 5.73
N PHE A 42 -10.44 12.03 5.24
CA PHE A 42 -10.12 10.60 5.20
C PHE A 42 -8.82 10.33 4.44
N THR A 43 -8.65 10.93 3.25
CA THR A 43 -7.42 10.78 2.47
C THR A 43 -6.19 11.30 3.22
N ALA A 44 -6.33 12.43 3.93
CA ALA A 44 -5.24 12.99 4.72
C ALA A 44 -4.87 12.09 5.91
N GLN A 45 -5.85 11.45 6.55
CA GLN A 45 -5.63 10.51 7.66
C GLN A 45 -4.94 9.23 7.19
N VAL A 46 -5.44 8.60 6.12
CA VAL A 46 -4.80 7.42 5.50
C VAL A 46 -3.36 7.74 5.05
N PHE A 47 -3.12 8.93 4.50
CA PHE A 47 -1.77 9.35 4.13
C PHE A 47 -0.85 9.48 5.35
N GLN A 48 -1.35 10.00 6.47
CA GLN A 48 -0.59 10.08 7.72
C GLN A 48 -0.26 8.70 8.30
N GLU A 49 -1.17 7.73 8.18
CA GLU A 49 -0.92 6.34 8.56
C GLU A 49 0.27 5.75 7.80
N PHE A 50 0.29 5.89 6.47
CA PHE A 50 1.43 5.46 5.65
C PHE A 50 2.75 6.15 6.03
N LEU A 51 2.70 7.45 6.33
CA LEU A 51 3.88 8.18 6.80
C LEU A 51 4.36 7.67 8.15
N SER A 52 3.46 7.33 9.09
CA SER A 52 3.83 6.77 10.38
C SER A 52 4.52 5.42 10.21
N ILE A 53 3.93 4.51 9.43
CA ILE A 53 4.51 3.19 9.13
C ILE A 53 5.92 3.35 8.52
N ARG A 54 6.08 4.24 7.53
CA ARG A 54 7.39 4.50 6.91
C ARG A 54 8.41 5.08 7.89
N ARG A 55 7.98 6.00 8.75
CA ARG A 55 8.86 6.63 9.74
C ARG A 55 9.37 5.58 10.74
N ASP A 56 8.47 4.75 11.24
CA ASP A 56 8.72 3.88 12.38
C ASP A 56 9.45 2.59 11.97
N ALA A 57 9.33 2.14 10.71
CA ALA A 57 10.02 0.94 10.25
C ALA A 57 11.40 1.24 9.59
N PRO A 58 12.54 0.80 10.17
CA PRO A 58 13.86 0.93 9.56
C PRO A 58 13.97 0.21 8.21
N LEU A 59 13.28 -0.92 8.05
CA LEU A 59 13.22 -1.71 6.81
C LEU A 59 12.72 -0.92 5.60
N LEU A 60 11.91 0.13 5.79
CA LEU A 60 11.46 1.01 4.69
C LEU A 60 12.45 2.12 4.34
N ARG A 61 13.59 2.18 5.03
CA ARG A 61 14.58 3.27 4.96
C ARG A 61 16.02 2.74 4.91
N LEU A 62 16.22 1.60 4.25
CA LEU A 62 17.55 1.01 4.00
C LEU A 62 18.49 2.04 3.36
N ARG A 63 19.73 2.09 3.83
CA ARG A 63 20.68 3.17 3.52
C ARG A 63 21.76 2.77 2.52
N SER A 64 21.85 1.50 2.17
CA SER A 64 22.85 0.99 1.23
C SER A 64 22.19 0.12 0.17
N ALA A 65 22.83 0.03 -1.00
CA ALA A 65 22.40 -0.87 -2.06
C ALA A 65 22.52 -2.34 -1.62
N ASN A 66 23.56 -2.68 -0.83
CA ASN A 66 23.74 -4.03 -0.31
C ASN A 66 22.58 -4.46 0.58
N ASP A 67 22.14 -3.59 1.50
CA ASP A 67 20.96 -3.87 2.32
C ASP A 67 19.72 -4.09 1.47
N ILE A 68 19.55 -3.30 0.40
CA ILE A 68 18.42 -3.44 -0.52
C ILE A 68 18.48 -4.80 -1.22
N GLU A 69 19.62 -5.17 -1.79
CA GLU A 69 19.81 -6.45 -2.49
C GLU A 69 19.58 -7.66 -1.58
N GLU A 70 20.01 -7.58 -0.32
CA GLU A 70 19.85 -8.68 0.64
C GLU A 70 18.43 -8.79 1.19
N ARG A 71 17.76 -7.65 1.42
CA ARG A 71 16.51 -7.60 2.21
C ARG A 71 15.24 -7.46 1.38
N LEU A 72 15.30 -6.81 0.22
CA LEU A 72 14.13 -6.49 -0.58
C LEU A 72 13.87 -7.59 -1.62
N HIS A 73 12.72 -8.23 -1.51
CA HIS A 73 12.27 -9.29 -2.42
C HIS A 73 10.90 -8.94 -2.99
N PHE A 74 10.68 -9.23 -4.27
CA PHE A 74 9.36 -9.10 -4.91
C PHE A 74 8.80 -10.48 -5.24
N HIS A 75 7.54 -10.71 -4.87
CA HIS A 75 6.79 -11.93 -5.18
C HIS A 75 5.74 -11.68 -6.25
N ASP A 76 5.11 -12.75 -6.75
CA ASP A 76 4.11 -12.68 -7.82
C ASP A 76 4.65 -12.00 -9.09
N THR A 77 5.90 -12.30 -9.44
CA THR A 77 6.63 -11.72 -10.58
C THR A 77 6.65 -12.65 -11.80
N GLY A 78 7.07 -12.11 -12.95
CA GLY A 78 7.18 -12.87 -14.20
C GLY A 78 5.92 -12.81 -15.07
N PRO A 79 5.87 -13.59 -16.17
CA PRO A 79 4.77 -13.56 -17.14
C PRO A 79 3.41 -13.94 -16.55
N ASP A 80 3.42 -14.74 -15.48
CA ASP A 80 2.22 -15.25 -14.81
C ASP A 80 1.81 -14.40 -13.59
N GLY A 81 2.55 -13.31 -13.30
CA GLY A 81 2.25 -12.43 -12.17
C GLY A 81 0.90 -11.73 -12.33
N THR A 82 0.24 -11.43 -11.21
CA THR A 82 -1.10 -10.83 -11.24
C THR A 82 -1.04 -9.37 -11.71
N PRO A 83 -1.70 -9.00 -12.83
CA PRO A 83 -1.65 -7.62 -13.32
C PRO A 83 -2.24 -6.64 -12.31
N GLY A 84 -1.52 -5.55 -12.04
CA GLY A 84 -1.94 -4.50 -11.10
C GLY A 84 -1.69 -4.84 -9.63
N VAL A 85 -0.92 -5.89 -9.34
CA VAL A 85 -0.51 -6.26 -7.98
C VAL A 85 1.01 -6.17 -7.84
N ILE A 86 1.48 -5.60 -6.74
CA ILE A 86 2.89 -5.68 -6.33
C ILE A 86 2.94 -6.30 -4.94
N VAL A 87 3.79 -7.30 -4.76
CA VAL A 87 4.03 -7.95 -3.47
C VAL A 87 5.49 -7.74 -3.10
N MET A 88 5.72 -6.87 -2.15
CA MET A 88 7.05 -6.49 -1.68
C MET A 88 7.29 -7.11 -0.31
N GLU A 89 8.40 -7.81 -0.12
CA GLU A 89 8.83 -8.32 1.18
C GLU A 89 10.18 -7.71 1.56
N LEU A 90 10.28 -7.19 2.77
CA LEU A 90 11.50 -6.73 3.41
C LEU A 90 11.84 -7.68 4.55
N ARG A 91 13.01 -8.29 4.51
CA ARG A 91 13.44 -9.32 5.47
C ARG A 91 14.40 -8.72 6.52
N ASP A 92 14.26 -9.18 7.75
CA ASP A 92 15.11 -8.78 8.88
C ASP A 92 15.51 -9.95 9.77
N ARG A 93 15.78 -11.09 9.13
CA ARG A 93 16.09 -12.35 9.81
C ARG A 93 17.50 -12.84 9.48
N SER A 94 18.00 -13.73 10.31
CA SER A 94 19.26 -14.44 10.11
C SER A 94 19.41 -14.98 8.67
N PRO A 95 20.60 -14.83 8.04
CA PRO A 95 21.88 -14.42 8.63
C PRO A 95 22.11 -12.90 8.72
N LEU A 96 21.10 -12.08 8.43
CA LEU A 96 21.22 -10.62 8.49
C LEU A 96 21.18 -10.14 9.95
N GLU A 97 21.98 -9.12 10.25
CA GLU A 97 21.89 -8.41 11.53
C GLU A 97 20.53 -7.69 11.62
N PRO A 98 19.75 -7.88 12.70
CA PRO A 98 18.44 -7.26 12.84
C PRO A 98 18.53 -5.72 12.83
N LEU A 99 17.72 -5.07 12.00
CA LEU A 99 17.54 -3.61 11.99
C LEU A 99 16.39 -3.16 12.90
N ASP A 100 15.42 -4.06 13.09
CA ASP A 100 14.25 -3.94 13.95
C ASP A 100 14.17 -5.19 14.84
N ALA A 101 14.12 -5.00 16.16
CA ALA A 101 14.08 -6.11 17.10
C ALA A 101 12.68 -6.73 17.22
N ASP A 102 11.64 -6.02 16.80
CA ASP A 102 10.24 -6.43 16.96
C ASP A 102 9.65 -7.05 15.68
N ILE A 103 10.36 -6.98 14.55
CA ILE A 103 9.86 -7.38 13.23
C ILE A 103 10.93 -8.20 12.49
N ASP A 104 10.65 -9.48 12.20
CA ASP A 104 11.52 -10.35 11.39
C ASP A 104 11.32 -10.16 9.88
N ALA A 105 10.16 -9.67 9.47
CA ALA A 105 9.87 -9.30 8.09
C ALA A 105 8.65 -8.39 7.97
N MET A 106 8.59 -7.64 6.88
CA MET A 106 7.43 -6.85 6.47
C MET A 106 7.02 -7.24 5.05
N MET A 107 5.76 -7.60 4.85
CA MET A 107 5.20 -7.87 3.53
C MET A 107 4.16 -6.79 3.19
N ILE A 108 4.37 -6.08 2.10
CA ILE A 108 3.49 -5.01 1.62
C ILE A 108 2.89 -5.43 0.29
N VAL A 109 1.56 -5.44 0.22
CA VAL A 109 0.83 -5.77 -0.99
C VAL A 109 0.10 -4.54 -1.48
N PHE A 110 0.45 -4.09 -2.68
CA PHE A 110 -0.26 -3.03 -3.39
C PHE A 110 -1.23 -3.69 -4.37
N ASN A 111 -2.53 -3.60 -4.12
CA ASN A 111 -3.56 -4.07 -5.04
C ASN A 111 -4.23 -2.88 -5.72
N ALA A 112 -3.81 -2.57 -6.94
CA ALA A 112 -4.41 -1.50 -7.76
C ALA A 112 -5.61 -1.99 -8.58
N THR A 113 -6.13 -3.19 -8.32
CA THR A 113 -7.26 -3.76 -9.06
C THR A 113 -8.59 -3.53 -8.32
N GLY A 114 -9.68 -3.50 -9.08
CA GLY A 114 -11.04 -3.36 -8.55
C GLY A 114 -11.62 -4.63 -7.92
N ARG A 115 -10.78 -5.63 -7.62
CA ARG A 115 -11.21 -6.91 -7.01
C ARG A 115 -10.26 -7.32 -5.89
N ARG A 116 -10.76 -8.12 -4.96
CA ARG A 116 -9.90 -8.82 -3.99
C ARG A 116 -8.93 -9.72 -4.76
N VAL A 117 -7.66 -9.67 -4.38
CA VAL A 117 -6.63 -10.54 -4.93
C VAL A 117 -6.30 -11.63 -3.92
N SER A 118 -6.05 -12.82 -4.42
CA SER A 118 -5.55 -13.94 -3.62
C SER A 118 -4.42 -14.61 -4.38
N ILE A 119 -3.24 -14.62 -3.79
CA ILE A 119 -1.99 -15.09 -4.40
C ILE A 119 -1.28 -16.02 -3.43
N VAL A 120 -0.41 -16.88 -3.94
CA VAL A 120 0.41 -17.75 -3.11
C VAL A 120 1.82 -17.20 -3.09
N VAL A 121 2.34 -16.93 -1.90
CA VAL A 121 3.74 -16.59 -1.67
C VAL A 121 4.38 -17.81 -0.98
N PRO A 122 5.10 -18.68 -1.70
CA PRO A 122 5.68 -19.89 -1.12
C PRO A 122 6.58 -19.60 0.09
N ASP A 123 7.33 -18.50 0.02
CA ASP A 123 8.24 -18.05 1.09
C ASP A 123 7.52 -17.62 2.38
N ALA A 124 6.19 -17.49 2.36
CA ALA A 124 5.37 -17.19 3.53
C ALA A 124 4.79 -18.45 4.22
N ILE A 125 5.00 -19.64 3.67
CA ILE A 125 4.57 -20.90 4.28
C ILE A 125 5.30 -21.09 5.62
N GLY A 126 4.55 -21.46 6.66
CA GLY A 126 5.09 -21.67 8.01
C GLY A 126 5.36 -20.38 8.79
N ARG A 127 5.14 -19.21 8.18
CA ARG A 127 5.37 -17.90 8.81
C ARG A 127 4.06 -17.25 9.24
N THR A 128 4.12 -16.54 10.36
CA THR A 128 2.93 -15.88 10.94
C THR A 128 3.03 -14.39 10.70
N PHE A 129 2.19 -13.89 9.80
CA PHE A 129 2.06 -12.47 9.54
C PHE A 129 0.74 -11.95 10.08
N VAL A 130 0.77 -10.72 10.58
CA VAL A 130 -0.40 -9.97 11.02
C VAL A 130 -0.45 -8.62 10.31
N VAL A 131 -1.63 -8.03 10.15
CA VAL A 131 -1.75 -6.66 9.61
C VAL A 131 -1.07 -5.70 10.58
N HIS A 132 -0.31 -4.75 10.05
CA HIS A 132 0.39 -3.73 10.83
C HIS A 132 -0.58 -2.97 11.75
N GLU A 133 -0.18 -2.70 13.00
CA GLU A 133 -1.08 -2.15 14.03
C GLU A 133 -1.74 -0.83 13.63
N VAL A 134 -0.98 0.07 12.99
CA VAL A 134 -1.48 1.35 12.45
C VAL A 134 -2.65 1.15 11.50
N GLN A 135 -2.60 0.14 10.61
CA GLN A 135 -3.70 -0.16 9.70
C GLN A 135 -4.83 -0.92 10.38
N ALA A 136 -4.51 -1.81 11.33
CA ALA A 136 -5.51 -2.56 12.08
C ALA A 136 -6.40 -1.66 12.96
N GLY A 137 -5.84 -0.54 13.45
CA GLY A 137 -6.55 0.49 14.22
C GLY A 137 -6.82 1.79 13.43
N GLY A 138 -6.54 1.80 12.13
CA GLY A 138 -6.60 2.98 11.27
C GLY A 138 -8.01 3.35 10.83
N VAL A 139 -8.14 4.50 10.18
CA VAL A 139 -9.43 5.04 9.71
C VAL A 139 -10.03 4.22 8.57
N ASP A 140 -9.22 3.44 7.86
CA ASP A 140 -9.63 2.53 6.79
C ASP A 140 -9.63 1.04 7.20
N ALA A 141 -9.47 0.72 8.50
CA ALA A 141 -9.38 -0.66 8.99
C ALA A 141 -10.57 -1.54 8.56
N GLU A 142 -11.77 -0.96 8.45
CA GLU A 142 -12.95 -1.68 7.94
C GLU A 142 -12.78 -2.09 6.47
N TRP A 143 -12.19 -1.23 5.64
CA TRP A 143 -11.90 -1.54 4.23
C TRP A 143 -10.87 -2.65 4.09
N LEU A 144 -9.90 -2.69 5.01
CA LEU A 144 -8.83 -3.69 5.05
C LEU A 144 -9.27 -5.02 5.70
N ARG A 145 -10.51 -5.10 6.21
CA ARG A 145 -11.02 -6.28 6.92
C ARG A 145 -10.91 -7.54 6.06
N GLY A 146 -10.42 -8.60 6.69
CA GLY A 146 -10.19 -9.90 6.03
C GLY A 146 -8.98 -9.92 5.09
N ALA A 147 -8.08 -8.93 5.17
CA ALA A 147 -6.73 -9.10 4.67
C ALA A 147 -5.96 -10.09 5.56
N PHE A 148 -5.23 -11.03 4.97
CA PHE A 148 -4.46 -12.02 5.73
C PHE A 148 -3.33 -12.64 4.90
N VAL A 149 -2.40 -13.28 5.61
CA VAL A 149 -1.45 -14.26 5.07
C VAL A 149 -1.69 -15.58 5.81
N ALA A 150 -1.99 -16.65 5.06
CA ALA A 150 -2.29 -17.94 5.65
C ALA A 150 -0.99 -18.74 5.86
N THR A 151 -0.62 -18.97 7.12
CA THR A 151 0.59 -19.72 7.51
C THR A 151 0.67 -21.12 6.88
N ALA A 152 -0.47 -21.80 6.72
CA ALA A 152 -0.49 -23.18 6.22
C ALA A 152 -0.04 -23.33 4.75
N ASN A 153 -0.24 -22.30 3.92
CA ASN A 153 -0.02 -22.41 2.48
C ASN A 153 0.50 -21.12 1.81
N GLY A 154 0.92 -20.12 2.59
CA GLY A 154 1.46 -18.86 2.09
C GLY A 154 0.45 -18.03 1.31
N ARG A 155 -0.86 -18.31 1.43
CA ARG A 155 -1.89 -17.59 0.68
C ARG A 155 -2.08 -16.19 1.25
N VAL A 156 -1.78 -15.19 0.46
CA VAL A 156 -1.99 -13.78 0.76
C VAL A 156 -3.29 -13.32 0.12
N SER A 157 -4.14 -12.61 0.87
CA SER A 157 -5.43 -12.09 0.41
C SER A 157 -5.57 -10.64 0.79
N VAL A 158 -5.88 -9.77 -0.17
CA VAL A 158 -5.93 -8.31 0.01
C VAL A 158 -7.14 -7.71 -0.74
N PRO A 159 -7.95 -6.84 -0.10
CA PRO A 159 -9.12 -6.20 -0.72
C PRO A 159 -8.79 -5.38 -1.97
N ALA A 160 -9.82 -5.05 -2.76
CA ALA A 160 -9.72 -4.19 -3.93
C ALA A 160 -9.15 -2.80 -3.57
N PHE A 161 -8.39 -2.19 -4.49
CA PHE A 161 -7.83 -0.84 -4.37
C PHE A 161 -7.26 -0.53 -2.98
N SER A 162 -6.41 -1.41 -2.47
CA SER A 162 -5.84 -1.28 -1.13
C SER A 162 -4.35 -1.56 -1.12
N THR A 163 -3.67 -0.97 -0.13
CA THR A 163 -2.29 -1.31 0.21
C THR A 163 -2.29 -1.87 1.62
N VAL A 164 -1.90 -3.14 1.80
CA VAL A 164 -1.87 -3.78 3.12
C VAL A 164 -0.43 -4.08 3.49
N VAL A 165 -0.04 -3.62 4.68
CA VAL A 165 1.24 -3.87 5.33
C VAL A 165 1.01 -4.98 6.35
N PHE A 166 1.69 -6.10 6.13
CA PHE A 166 1.78 -7.19 7.08
C PHE A 166 3.16 -7.20 7.73
N VAL A 167 3.22 -7.60 9.00
CA VAL A 167 4.46 -7.78 9.75
C VAL A 167 4.52 -9.21 10.27
N GLU A 168 5.70 -9.83 10.17
CA GLU A 168 6.08 -11.04 10.90
C GLU A 168 6.74 -10.58 12.21
N PRO A 169 6.10 -10.77 13.36
CA PRO A 169 6.67 -10.37 14.64
C PRO A 169 7.97 -11.12 14.92
N GLY A 170 8.97 -10.41 15.46
CA GLY A 170 10.23 -10.99 15.89
C GLY A 170 10.07 -12.06 16.96
N ALA A 171 10.90 -13.10 16.91
CA ALA A 171 11.01 -14.06 17.99
C ALA A 171 11.61 -13.38 19.24
N ARG A 172 10.81 -13.19 20.29
CA ARG A 172 11.30 -12.78 21.62
C ARG A 172 12.20 -13.83 22.26
#